data_AF-A0A2U1M681-F1
#
_entry.id   AF-A0A2U1M681-F1
#
_cell.length_a   1.000
_cell.length_b   1.000
_cell.length_c   1.000
_cell.angle_alpha   90.00
_cell.angle_beta   90.00
_cell.angle_gamma   90.00
#
_symmetry.space_group_name_H-M   'P 1'
#
loop_
_entity.id
_entity.type
_entity.pdbx_description
1 polymer ?
#
loop_
_entity_poly.entity_id
_entity_poly.type
_entity_poly.pdbx_seq_one_letter_code
_entity_poly.pdbx_strand_id
1 'polypeptide(L)'
;MRSISVFLFLFSILLVASLNDARLGPEEYWRSVMKDDPMPKAITDFLDQHSSKKERFTKEFDAKRVAELDGFVWGGQKPPGAED
;
A
#
# COMPACT_ATOMS: atom_id res chain seq x y z
N MET A 1 13.75 -27.87 -24.21
CA MET A 1 13.76 -26.69 -23.30
C MET A 1 13.23 -25.40 -23.92
N ARG A 2 13.05 -25.26 -25.24
CA ARG A 2 12.55 -24.01 -25.85
C ARG A 2 11.05 -23.74 -25.59
N SER A 3 10.21 -24.78 -25.62
CA SER A 3 8.76 -24.63 -25.41
C SER A 3 8.39 -24.17 -23.99
N ILE A 4 9.07 -24.68 -22.97
CA ILE A 4 8.86 -24.25 -21.57
C ILE A 4 9.26 -22.79 -21.36
N SER A 5 10.36 -22.34 -21.98
CA SER A 5 10.79 -20.94 -21.88
C SER A 5 9.78 -19.99 -22.53
N VAL A 6 9.22 -20.37 -23.69
CA VAL A 6 8.15 -19.59 -24.34
C VAL A 6 6.87 -19.59 -23.51
N PHE A 7 6.49 -20.74 -22.93
CA PHE A 7 5.34 -20.84 -22.04
C PHE A 7 5.48 -19.93 -20.80
N LEU A 8 6.62 -19.96 -20.13
CA LEU A 8 6.90 -19.10 -18.97
C LEU A 8 6.89 -17.62 -19.34
N PHE A 9 7.41 -17.27 -20.51
CA PHE A 9 7.38 -15.90 -21.02
C PHE A 9 5.94 -15.40 -21.26
N LEU A 10 5.11 -16.21 -21.93
CA LEU A 10 3.70 -15.90 -22.15
C LEU A 10 2.92 -15.83 -20.83
N PHE A 11 3.18 -16.75 -19.90
CA PHE A 11 2.58 -16.75 -18.57
C PHE A 11 2.98 -15.50 -17.76
N SER A 12 4.23 -15.08 -17.85
CA SER A 12 4.71 -13.84 -17.22
C SER A 12 3.99 -12.61 -17.78
N ILE A 13 3.78 -12.54 -19.10
CA ILE A 13 3.02 -11.45 -19.73
C ILE A 13 1.57 -11.48 -19.25
N LEU A 14 0.95 -12.67 -19.19
CA LEU A 14 -0.42 -12.84 -18.72
C LEU A 14 -0.58 -12.37 -17.26
N LEU A 15 0.36 -12.71 -16.38
CA LEU A 15 0.36 -12.25 -14.98
C LEU A 15 0.42 -10.73 -14.88
N VAL A 16 1.30 -10.09 -15.68
CA VAL A 16 1.43 -8.62 -15.70
C VAL A 16 0.18 -7.97 -16.27
N ALA A 17 -0.45 -8.55 -17.29
CA ALA A 17 -1.70 -8.06 -17.84
C ALA A 17 -2.84 -8.13 -16.80
N SER A 18 -2.97 -9.23 -16.06
CA SER A 18 -3.97 -9.39 -15.00
C SER A 18 -3.81 -8.43 -13.84
N LEU A 19 -2.60 -7.93 -13.56
CA LEU A 19 -2.36 -6.92 -12.53
C LEU A 19 -2.93 -5.54 -12.92
N ASN A 20 -3.10 -5.25 -14.21
CA ASN A 20 -3.62 -3.94 -14.64
C ASN A 20 -5.12 -3.80 -14.39
N ASP A 21 -5.88 -4.88 -14.48
CA ASP A 21 -7.34 -4.88 -14.24
C ASP A 21 -7.66 -4.72 -12.74
N ALA A 22 -6.79 -5.22 -11.87
CA ALA A 22 -6.88 -5.06 -10.42
C ALA A 22 -6.63 -3.63 -9.91
N ARG A 23 -6.29 -2.69 -10.81
CA ARG A 23 -6.01 -1.29 -10.48
C ARG A 23 -7.18 -0.35 -10.75
N LEU A 24 -8.31 -0.86 -11.25
CA LEU A 24 -9.57 -0.13 -11.16
C LEU A 24 -9.84 0.15 -9.68
N GLY A 25 -10.13 1.41 -9.33
CA GLY A 25 -10.53 1.71 -7.97
C GLY A 25 -11.79 0.91 -7.62
N PRO A 26 -12.07 0.74 -6.32
CA PRO A 26 -13.20 -0.07 -5.89
C PRO A 26 -14.54 0.42 -6.49
N GLU A 27 -14.65 1.72 -6.77
CA GLU A 27 -15.81 2.32 -7.44
C GLU A 27 -15.88 1.95 -8.93
N GLU A 28 -14.77 2.06 -9.68
CA GLU A 28 -14.73 1.72 -11.09
C GLU A 28 -14.91 0.22 -11.34
N TYR A 29 -14.37 -0.63 -10.46
CA TYR A 29 -14.60 -2.07 -10.48
C TYR A 29 -16.07 -2.40 -10.20
N TRP A 30 -16.67 -1.77 -9.18
CA TRP A 30 -18.08 -2.00 -8.88
C TRP A 30 -18.96 -1.62 -10.06
N ARG A 31 -18.69 -0.45 -10.66
CA ARG A 31 -19.42 0.06 -11.83
C ARG A 31 -19.33 -0.87 -13.04
N SER A 32 -18.16 -1.45 -13.28
CA SER A 32 -17.94 -2.37 -14.41
C SER A 32 -18.65 -3.71 -14.23
N VAL A 33 -18.68 -4.25 -13.01
CA VAL A 33 -19.33 -5.54 -12.69
C VAL A 33 -20.85 -5.40 -12.56
N MET A 34 -21.31 -4.32 -11.92
CA MET A 34 -22.73 -4.10 -11.62
C MET A 34 -23.47 -3.26 -12.66
N LYS A 35 -22.86 -2.98 -13.82
CA LYS A 35 -23.52 -2.28 -14.93
C LYS A 35 -24.14 -0.95 -14.50
N ASP A 36 -23.34 -0.11 -13.86
CA ASP A 36 -23.72 1.22 -13.35
C ASP A 36 -24.64 1.27 -12.12
N ASP A 37 -24.97 0.15 -11.49
CA ASP A 37 -25.62 0.19 -10.17
C ASP A 37 -24.69 0.80 -9.11
N PRO A 38 -25.22 1.65 -8.21
CA PRO A 38 -24.42 2.30 -7.18
C PRO A 38 -23.90 1.29 -6.15
N MET A 39 -22.67 1.51 -5.66
CA MET A 39 -22.09 0.68 -4.61
C MET A 39 -22.86 0.82 -3.28
N PRO A 40 -23.26 -0.29 -2.63
CA PRO A 40 -23.94 -0.26 -1.35
C PRO A 40 -23.10 0.45 -0.29
N LYS A 41 -23.77 1.28 0.51
CA LYS A 41 -23.13 2.08 1.56
C LYS A 41 -22.28 1.26 2.54
N ALA A 42 -22.72 0.05 2.88
CA ALA A 42 -21.97 -0.83 3.78
C ALA A 42 -20.57 -1.21 3.24
N ILE A 43 -20.41 -1.32 1.92
CA ILE A 43 -19.14 -1.65 1.28
C ILE A 43 -18.27 -0.40 1.18
N THR A 44 -18.86 0.74 0.84
CA THR A 44 -18.18 2.04 0.84
C THR A 44 -17.63 2.39 2.22
N ASP A 45 -18.47 2.29 3.26
CA ASP A 45 -18.08 2.59 4.65
C ASP A 45 -16.93 1.65 5.11
N PHE A 46 -16.96 0.38 4.70
CA PHE A 46 -15.89 -0.57 4.98
C PHE A 46 -14.56 -0.19 4.30
N LEU A 47 -14.61 0.22 3.03
CA LEU A 47 -13.43 0.67 2.27
C LEU A 47 -12.81 1.94 2.86
N ASP A 48 -13.64 2.89 3.27
CA ASP A 48 -13.21 4.14 3.93
C ASP A 48 -12.58 3.90 5.30
N GLN A 49 -13.14 2.96 6.07
CA GLN A 49 -12.53 2.54 7.32
C GLN A 49 -11.15 1.89 7.09
N HIS A 50 -10.99 1.13 6.01
CA HIS A 50 -9.73 0.46 5.70
C HIS A 50 -8.68 1.43 5.14
N SER A 51 -9.09 2.42 4.33
CA SER A 51 -8.21 3.45 3.79
C SER A 51 -7.67 4.35 4.91
N SER A 52 -8.54 4.81 5.81
CA SER A 52 -8.15 5.61 6.98
C SER A 52 -7.25 4.85 7.95
N LYS A 53 -7.50 3.55 8.16
CA LYS A 53 -6.63 2.69 8.96
C LYS A 53 -5.25 2.50 8.32
N LYS A 54 -5.19 2.33 7.00
CA LYS A 54 -3.93 2.25 6.24
C LYS A 54 -3.14 3.55 6.36
N GLU A 55 -3.78 4.69 6.21
CA GLU A 55 -3.13 6.00 6.32
C GLU A 55 -2.55 6.23 7.74
N ARG A 56 -3.33 5.88 8.77
CA ARG A 56 -2.88 5.91 10.17
C ARG A 56 -1.65 5.03 10.38
N PHE A 57 -1.67 3.79 9.85
CA PHE A 57 -0.54 2.88 9.97
C PHE A 57 0.73 3.44 9.30
N THR A 58 0.63 4.01 8.09
CA THR A 58 1.79 4.65 7.44
C THR A 58 2.34 5.81 8.26
N LYS A 59 1.47 6.65 8.83
CA LYS A 59 1.90 7.77 9.69
C LYS A 59 2.61 7.27 10.94
N GLU A 60 2.08 6.24 11.61
CA GLU A 60 2.72 5.64 12.79
C GLU A 60 4.05 4.97 12.45
N PHE A 61 4.13 4.29 11.30
CA PHE A 61 5.35 3.64 10.85
C PHE A 61 6.46 4.66 10.52
N ASP A 62 6.12 5.73 9.80
CA ASP A 62 7.07 6.81 9.48
C ASP A 62 7.50 7.56 10.74
N ALA A 63 6.57 7.89 11.64
CA ALA A 63 6.88 8.53 12.92
C ALA A 63 7.83 7.68 13.77
N LYS A 64 7.60 6.36 13.82
CA LYS A 64 8.48 5.42 14.53
C LYS A 64 9.88 5.39 13.91
N ARG A 65 9.99 5.36 12.58
CA ARG A 65 11.27 5.35 11.85
C ARG A 65 12.05 6.65 12.07
N VAL A 66 11.37 7.79 12.09
CA VAL A 66 11.96 9.09 12.39
C VAL A 66 12.45 9.15 13.83
N ALA A 67 11.64 8.73 14.80
CA ALA A 67 12.05 8.71 16.22
C ALA A 67 13.21 7.73 16.48
N GLU A 68 13.26 6.60 15.78
CA GLU A 68 14.34 5.61 15.88
C GLU A 68 15.64 6.12 15.24
N LEU A 69 15.54 6.87 14.13
CA LEU A 69 16.69 7.58 13.53
C LEU A 69 17.18 8.73 14.43
N ASP A 70 16.27 9.51 15.02
CA ASP A 70 16.62 10.62 15.90
C ASP A 70 17.28 10.12 17.20
N GLY A 71 16.77 9.02 17.76
CA GLY A 71 17.40 8.31 18.88
C GLY A 71 18.76 7.70 18.53
N PHE A 72 18.97 7.27 17.28
CA PHE A 72 20.27 6.78 16.80
C PHE A 72 21.27 7.92 16.54
N VAL A 73 20.79 9.07 16.07
CA VAL A 73 21.59 10.29 15.85
C VAL A 73 22.06 10.90 17.18
N TRP A 74 21.20 10.89 18.22
CA TRP A 74 21.52 11.44 19.54
C TRP A 74 22.05 10.42 20.56
N GLY A 75 21.91 9.12 20.30
CA GLY A 75 22.37 8.03 21.18
C GLY A 75 23.89 7.95 21.38
N GLY A 76 24.67 8.82 20.73
CA GLY A 76 26.12 8.90 20.84
C GLY A 76 26.68 10.26 21.32
N GLN A 77 25.85 11.29 21.54
CA GLN A 77 26.34 12.59 22.03
C GLN A 77 25.56 13.07 23.25
N LYS A 78 26.29 13.19 24.38
CA LYS A 78 25.86 13.99 25.53
C LYS A 78 25.58 15.42 25.02
N PRO A 79 24.40 16.00 25.27
CA PRO A 79 24.06 17.32 24.78
C PRO A 79 25.02 18.37 25.37
N PRO A 80 25.59 19.27 24.56
CA PRO A 80 26.45 20.34 25.05
C PRO A 80 25.59 21.40 25.75
N GLY A 81 25.73 21.51 27.07
CA GLY A 81 25.06 22.56 27.85
C GLY A 81 24.46 22.15 29.18
N ALA A 82 24.69 20.93 29.67
CA ALA A 82 24.45 20.57 31.07
C ALA A 82 25.78 20.55 31.83
N GLU A 83 26.29 21.75 32.13
CA GLU A 83 27.19 22.00 33.25
C GLU A 83 26.43 22.86 34.27
N ASP A 84 26.73 22.55 35.51
CA ASP A 84 26.22 22.95 36.83
C ASP A 84 26.26 24.47 37.14
#